data_AF-A0A2I0U3Q9-F1
#
_entry.id   AF-A0A2I0U3Q9-F1
#
_cell.length_a   1.000
_cell.length_b   1.000
_cell.length_c   1.000
_cell.angle_alpha   90.00
_cell.angle_beta   90.00
_cell.angle_gamma   90.00
#
_symmetry.space_group_name_H-M   'P 1'
#
loop_
_entity.id
_entity.type
_entity.pdbx_description
1 polymer ?
#
loop_
_entity_poly.entity_id
_entity_poly.type
_entity_poly.pdbx_seq_one_letter_code
_entity_poly.pdbx_strand_id
1 'polypeptide(L)'
;MIGDIVETKQCQLKDPMDLFHSGQVVKICAPMVRYSKLAFRTLVRKYGCDLCYTPMIVAADFVRSAKARDSEFTTNKGDHPLIVQFAAKEAQILCDAARIVCPFADGIDLNCGCPQRIHEDLKRTVDLCQKAEATGVSWITVHGRSVEERHQPVHYDAIKIIKESMSIPIVANGDIKTLKDAENVHHLTGADGKIKYTLFSK
;
A
#
# COMPACT_ATOMS: atom_id res chain seq x y z
N MET A 1 -22.34 29.29 13.82
CA MET A 1 -23.06 28.69 14.96
C MET A 1 -22.65 27.24 15.05
N ILE A 2 -22.10 26.87 16.20
CA ILE A 2 -21.59 25.56 16.56
C ILE A 2 -22.82 24.67 16.76
N GLY A 3 -23.03 23.70 15.87
CA GLY A 3 -24.16 22.78 15.91
C GLY A 3 -23.66 21.36 16.16
N ASP A 4 -23.98 20.86 17.35
CA ASP A 4 -24.15 19.47 17.76
C ASP A 4 -23.03 18.49 17.40
N ILE A 5 -22.13 18.30 18.39
CA ILE A 5 -21.33 17.09 18.56
C ILE A 5 -22.30 15.94 18.84
N VAL A 6 -22.82 15.34 17.79
CA VAL A 6 -23.35 13.98 17.88
C VAL A 6 -22.15 13.08 18.10
N GLU A 7 -22.06 12.48 19.29
CA GLU A 7 -21.17 11.37 19.59
C GLU A 7 -21.39 10.29 18.52
N THR A 8 -20.56 10.34 17.47
CA THR A 8 -20.46 9.24 16.52
C THR A 8 -19.81 8.11 17.28
N LYS A 9 -20.59 7.07 17.60
CA LYS A 9 -20.08 5.74 17.98
C LYS A 9 -18.83 5.48 17.16
N GLN A 10 -17.70 5.42 17.86
CA GLN A 10 -16.40 5.09 17.30
C GLN A 10 -16.58 3.76 16.55
N CYS A 11 -16.69 3.82 15.23
CA CYS A 11 -16.58 2.63 14.40
C CYS A 11 -15.19 2.10 14.75
N GLN A 12 -15.10 0.95 15.45
CA GLN A 12 -13.82 0.40 15.86
C GLN A 12 -12.98 0.22 14.58
N LEU A 13 -12.05 1.14 14.35
CA LEU A 13 -11.13 1.08 13.24
C LEU A 13 -10.30 -0.18 13.50
N LYS A 14 -10.51 -1.20 12.67
CA LYS A 14 -9.68 -2.40 12.70
C LYS A 14 -8.29 -1.97 12.28
N ASP A 15 -7.29 -2.29 13.10
CA ASP A 15 -5.90 -2.08 12.73
C ASP A 15 -5.66 -2.82 11.40
N PRO A 16 -5.10 -2.18 10.36
CA PRO A 16 -4.77 -2.86 9.11
C PRO A 16 -3.99 -4.16 9.30
N MET A 17 -3.19 -4.27 10.38
CA MET A 17 -2.45 -5.48 10.72
C MET A 17 -3.32 -6.69 11.04
N ASP A 18 -4.53 -6.49 11.56
CA ASP A 18 -5.47 -7.56 11.86
C ASP A 18 -5.84 -8.37 10.61
N LEU A 19 -5.76 -7.76 9.42
CA LEU A 19 -6.03 -8.42 8.15
C LEU A 19 -5.04 -9.57 7.88
N PHE A 20 -3.76 -9.39 8.25
CA PHE A 20 -2.71 -10.37 7.99
C PHE A 20 -2.71 -11.54 8.99
N HIS A 21 -3.33 -11.37 10.17
CA HIS A 21 -3.42 -12.43 11.17
C HIS A 21 -4.58 -13.41 10.94
N SER A 22 -5.50 -13.10 10.02
CA SER A 22 -6.72 -13.88 9.80
C SER A 22 -6.50 -15.23 9.10
N GLY A 23 -5.31 -15.48 8.54
CA GLY A 23 -5.02 -16.65 7.70
C GLY A 23 -5.74 -16.64 6.35
N GLN A 24 -6.50 -15.57 6.03
CA GLN A 24 -7.18 -15.39 4.76
C GLN A 24 -6.38 -14.49 3.83
N VAL A 25 -6.68 -14.64 2.53
CA VAL A 25 -6.15 -13.77 1.50
C VAL A 25 -6.68 -12.36 1.67
N VAL A 26 -5.81 -11.42 2.04
CA VAL A 26 -6.14 -9.98 2.04
C VAL A 26 -6.21 -9.49 0.59
N LYS A 27 -7.31 -8.83 0.20
CA LYS A 27 -7.54 -8.27 -1.14
C LYS A 27 -7.27 -6.77 -1.12
N ILE A 28 -6.10 -6.38 -1.62
CA ILE A 28 -5.64 -4.99 -1.57
C ILE A 28 -5.81 -4.29 -2.92
N CYS A 29 -6.32 -3.05 -2.91
CA CYS A 29 -6.28 -2.12 -4.05
C CYS A 29 -4.96 -1.35 -4.06
N ALA A 30 -4.15 -1.57 -5.10
CA ALA A 30 -2.83 -0.96 -5.25
C ALA A 30 -2.90 0.57 -5.39
N PRO A 31 -1.82 1.29 -5.04
CA PRO A 31 -1.68 2.69 -5.40
C PRO A 31 -1.50 2.84 -6.92
N MET A 32 -2.40 3.58 -7.55
CA MET A 32 -2.38 3.80 -9.00
C MET A 32 -2.56 5.29 -9.29
N VAL A 33 -1.49 5.93 -9.76
CA VAL A 33 -1.48 7.36 -10.12
C VAL A 33 -2.65 7.67 -11.05
N ARG A 34 -3.46 8.67 -10.70
CA ARG A 34 -4.73 9.08 -11.35
C ARG A 34 -5.94 8.14 -11.21
N TYR A 35 -5.77 6.87 -10.83
CA TYR A 35 -6.87 5.90 -10.80
C TYR A 35 -7.43 5.65 -9.41
N SER A 36 -6.59 5.30 -8.43
CA SER A 36 -7.05 4.86 -7.09
C SER A 36 -7.58 6.00 -6.20
N LYS A 37 -8.24 7.00 -6.80
CA LYS A 37 -8.98 8.09 -6.13
C LYS A 37 -10.26 7.54 -5.47
N LEU A 38 -10.89 8.37 -4.63
CA LEU A 38 -12.02 7.99 -3.77
C LEU A 38 -13.15 7.26 -4.51
N ALA A 39 -13.55 7.72 -5.70
CA ALA A 39 -14.61 7.08 -6.49
C ALA A 39 -14.26 5.62 -6.85
N PHE A 40 -13.02 5.37 -7.26
CA PHE A 40 -12.55 4.02 -7.59
C PHE A 40 -12.45 3.15 -6.34
N ARG A 41 -11.87 3.68 -5.24
CA ARG A 41 -11.78 2.95 -3.97
C ARG A 41 -13.16 2.57 -3.43
N THR A 42 -14.11 3.50 -3.50
CA THR A 42 -15.52 3.25 -3.13
C THR A 42 -16.13 2.14 -3.98
N LEU A 43 -15.83 2.10 -5.28
CA LEU A 43 -16.30 1.05 -6.16
C LEU A 43 -15.70 -0.31 -5.79
N VAL A 44 -14.38 -0.44 -5.71
CA VAL A 44 -13.74 -1.74 -5.44
C VAL A 44 -14.07 -2.30 -4.05
N ARG A 45 -14.34 -1.43 -3.06
CA ARG A 45 -14.87 -1.86 -1.75
C ARG A 45 -16.23 -2.56 -1.88
N LYS A 46 -17.12 -2.12 -2.78
CA LYS A 46 -18.39 -2.82 -3.05
C LYS A 46 -18.19 -4.23 -3.63
N TYR A 47 -17.04 -4.49 -4.25
CA TYR A 47 -16.64 -5.80 -4.75
C TYR A 47 -15.76 -6.58 -3.75
N GLY A 48 -15.75 -6.17 -2.48
CA GLY A 48 -15.06 -6.85 -1.41
C GLY A 48 -13.55 -6.64 -1.43
N CYS A 49 -13.07 -5.45 -1.76
CA CYS A 49 -11.68 -5.06 -1.46
C CYS A 49 -11.53 -4.78 0.04
N ASP A 50 -10.55 -5.41 0.70
CA ASP A 50 -10.40 -5.33 2.16
C ASP A 50 -9.60 -4.10 2.59
N LEU A 51 -8.63 -3.65 1.79
CA LEU A 51 -7.78 -2.50 2.07
C LEU A 51 -7.45 -1.74 0.77
N CYS A 52 -7.41 -0.41 0.82
CA CYS A 52 -7.11 0.40 -0.36
C CYS A 52 -5.97 1.39 -0.11
N TYR A 53 -5.19 1.66 -1.15
CA TYR A 53 -4.20 2.73 -1.17
C TYR A 53 -4.72 3.95 -1.96
N THR A 54 -4.35 5.16 -1.53
CA THR A 54 -4.47 6.37 -2.37
C THR A 54 -3.61 6.27 -3.62
N PRO A 55 -3.76 7.18 -4.61
CA PRO A 55 -2.68 7.41 -5.56
C PRO A 55 -1.42 7.85 -4.80
N MET A 56 -0.25 7.71 -5.42
CA MET A 56 0.99 8.26 -4.89
C MET A 56 0.90 9.79 -4.83
N ILE A 57 1.02 10.37 -3.63
CA ILE A 57 0.96 11.81 -3.38
C ILE A 57 2.39 12.36 -3.20
N VAL A 58 2.74 13.44 -3.90
CA VAL A 58 4.03 14.11 -3.69
C VAL A 58 3.98 14.92 -2.38
N ALA A 59 4.70 14.45 -1.35
CA ALA A 59 4.59 15.00 0.01
C ALA A 59 4.95 16.49 0.09
N ALA A 60 5.99 16.92 -0.64
CA ALA A 60 6.43 18.32 -0.65
C ALA A 60 5.36 19.29 -1.19
N ASP A 61 4.61 18.87 -2.20
CA ASP A 61 3.52 19.68 -2.79
C ASP A 61 2.29 19.66 -1.90
N PHE A 62 2.01 18.50 -1.30
CA PHE A 62 0.92 18.30 -0.35
C PHE A 62 1.07 19.18 0.89
N VAL A 63 2.26 19.24 1.49
CA VAL A 63 2.52 20.13 2.64
C VAL A 63 2.39 21.60 2.23
N ARG A 64 2.99 21.98 1.09
CA ARG A 64 3.11 23.38 0.66
C ARG A 64 1.79 24.02 0.22
N SER A 65 0.88 23.28 -0.40
CA SER A 65 -0.27 23.87 -1.11
C SER A 65 -1.59 23.19 -0.75
N ALA A 66 -2.53 23.97 -0.19
CA ALA A 66 -3.89 23.50 0.06
C ALA A 66 -4.58 23.01 -1.24
N LYS A 67 -4.39 23.74 -2.35
CA LYS A 67 -4.92 23.34 -3.66
C LYS A 67 -4.37 21.98 -4.12
N ALA A 68 -3.09 21.70 -3.86
CA ALA A 68 -2.52 20.39 -4.17
C ALA A 68 -3.15 19.31 -3.28
N ARG A 69 -3.33 19.59 -1.98
CA ARG A 69 -4.01 18.64 -1.08
C ARG A 69 -5.41 18.27 -1.54
N ASP A 70 -6.21 19.27 -1.89
CA ASP A 70 -7.61 19.06 -2.30
C ASP A 70 -7.72 18.28 -3.62
N SER A 71 -6.73 18.41 -4.51
CA SER A 71 -6.67 17.67 -5.77
C SER A 71 -6.23 16.20 -5.61
N GLU A 72 -5.27 15.97 -4.72
CA GLU A 72 -4.59 14.68 -4.57
C GLU A 72 -5.27 13.77 -3.53
N PHE A 73 -5.85 14.35 -2.48
CA PHE A 73 -6.44 13.59 -1.37
C PHE A 73 -7.92 13.91 -1.17
N THR A 74 -8.74 12.86 -1.25
CA THR A 74 -10.16 12.86 -0.90
C THR A 74 -10.49 11.54 -0.22
N THR A 75 -11.33 11.57 0.81
CA THR A 75 -11.81 10.38 1.54
C THR A 75 -13.27 10.53 1.98
N ASN A 76 -13.89 9.48 2.53
CA ASN A 76 -15.19 9.52 3.19
C ASN A 76 -15.26 8.48 4.33
N LYS A 77 -16.35 8.47 5.10
CA LYS A 77 -16.52 7.56 6.27
C LYS A 77 -16.46 6.07 5.93
N GLY A 78 -16.72 5.68 4.68
CA GLY A 78 -16.68 4.29 4.22
C GLY A 78 -15.35 3.87 3.62
N ASP A 79 -14.37 4.77 3.56
CA ASP A 79 -13.08 4.51 2.94
C ASP A 79 -12.04 4.05 3.97
N HIS A 80 -12.37 2.97 4.69
CA HIS A 80 -11.50 2.36 5.70
C HIS A 80 -11.47 0.83 5.53
N PRO A 81 -10.33 0.14 5.75
CA PRO A 81 -9.00 0.70 6.01
C PRO A 81 -8.36 1.36 4.77
N LEU A 82 -7.79 2.56 4.94
CA LEU A 82 -7.13 3.36 3.90
C LEU A 82 -5.68 3.66 4.25
N ILE A 83 -4.79 3.32 3.32
CA ILE A 83 -3.36 3.65 3.39
C ILE A 83 -3.07 4.81 2.46
N VAL A 84 -2.43 5.86 2.98
CA VAL A 84 -2.03 7.02 2.17
C VAL A 84 -0.58 6.85 1.75
N GLN A 85 -0.35 6.72 0.44
CA GLN A 85 0.99 6.59 -0.12
C GLN A 85 1.58 7.96 -0.47
N PHE A 86 2.78 8.21 0.04
CA PHE A 86 3.58 9.40 -0.29
C PHE A 86 4.83 9.06 -1.11
N ALA A 87 5.20 9.97 -2.00
CA ALA A 87 6.56 10.12 -2.49
C ALA A 87 7.24 11.24 -1.70
N ALA A 88 8.33 10.90 -1.01
CA ALA A 88 9.10 11.84 -0.21
C ALA A 88 10.59 11.48 -0.28
N LYS A 89 11.43 12.51 -0.17
CA LYS A 89 12.90 12.39 -0.11
C LYS A 89 13.51 12.90 1.19
N GLU A 90 12.68 13.53 2.04
CA GLU A 90 13.07 14.17 3.29
C GLU A 90 12.14 13.69 4.40
N ALA A 91 12.72 13.19 5.50
CA ALA A 91 11.97 12.60 6.61
C ALA A 91 11.00 13.61 7.26
N GLN A 92 11.42 14.86 7.41
CA GLN A 92 10.59 15.91 7.99
C GLN A 92 9.35 16.19 7.13
N ILE A 93 9.52 16.30 5.81
CA ILE A 93 8.40 16.52 4.87
C ILE A 93 7.41 15.36 4.89
N LEU A 94 7.91 14.11 4.96
CA LEU A 94 7.05 12.94 5.10
C LEU A 94 6.26 12.98 6.42
N CYS A 95 6.92 13.31 7.53
CA CYS A 95 6.30 13.43 8.84
C CYS A 95 5.19 14.49 8.86
N ASP A 96 5.45 15.66 8.26
CA ASP A 96 4.48 16.74 8.19
C ASP A 96 3.28 16.38 7.28
N ALA A 97 3.52 15.71 6.16
CA ALA A 97 2.45 15.18 5.30
C ALA A 97 1.60 14.11 6.02
N ALA A 98 2.24 13.20 6.74
CA ALA A 98 1.58 12.15 7.54
C ALA A 98 0.68 12.75 8.62
N ARG A 99 1.14 13.79 9.34
CA ARG A 99 0.34 14.49 10.35
C ARG A 99 -0.95 15.07 9.78
N ILE A 100 -0.92 15.59 8.55
CA ILE A 100 -2.10 16.17 7.89
C ILE A 100 -3.16 15.09 7.60
N VAL A 101 -2.74 13.89 7.19
CA VAL A 101 -3.68 12.81 6.80
C VAL A 101 -4.03 11.84 7.94
N CYS A 102 -3.30 11.87 9.05
CA CYS A 102 -3.49 10.98 10.20
C CYS A 102 -4.95 10.87 10.70
N PRO A 103 -5.76 11.94 10.76
CA PRO A 103 -7.17 11.83 11.17
C PRO A 103 -8.07 11.09 10.17
N PHE A 104 -7.57 10.83 8.96
CA PHE A 104 -8.34 10.35 7.80
C PHE A 104 -7.79 9.04 7.22
N ALA A 105 -6.70 8.52 7.77
CA ALA A 105 -5.95 7.39 7.25
C ALA A 105 -5.67 6.38 8.37
N ASP A 106 -5.66 5.10 8.00
CA ASP A 106 -5.36 3.98 8.91
C ASP A 106 -3.90 3.55 8.83
N GLY A 107 -3.15 4.11 7.87
CA GLY A 107 -1.72 3.91 7.75
C GLY A 107 -1.09 4.82 6.70
N ILE A 108 0.23 4.94 6.78
CA ILE A 108 1.05 5.71 5.86
C ILE A 108 1.97 4.75 5.11
N ASP A 109 2.10 4.95 3.81
CA ASP A 109 3.04 4.21 2.98
C ASP A 109 4.03 5.16 2.32
N LEU A 110 5.29 4.72 2.26
CA LEU A 110 6.35 5.44 1.55
C LEU A 110 6.68 4.68 0.26
N ASN A 111 6.45 5.33 -0.88
CA ASN A 111 6.83 4.75 -2.15
C ASN A 111 8.36 4.76 -2.31
N CYS A 112 8.97 3.60 -2.15
CA CYS A 112 10.38 3.38 -2.49
C CYS A 112 10.56 2.83 -3.93
N GLY A 113 9.46 2.49 -4.61
CA GLY A 113 9.44 1.79 -5.89
C GLY A 113 9.83 2.61 -7.13
N CYS A 114 10.08 3.91 -6.98
CA CYS A 114 10.50 4.78 -8.09
C CYS A 114 11.93 5.30 -7.84
N PRO A 115 12.98 4.60 -8.32
CA PRO A 115 12.96 3.46 -9.23
C PRO A 115 13.09 2.07 -8.56
N GLN A 116 13.14 1.90 -7.24
CA GLN A 116 13.58 0.63 -6.63
C GLN A 116 12.55 -0.50 -6.71
N ARG A 117 12.66 -1.22 -7.82
CA ARG A 117 12.16 -2.57 -8.06
C ARG A 117 13.23 -3.60 -7.63
N ILE A 118 12.94 -4.91 -7.64
CA ILE A 118 13.92 -5.91 -7.15
C ILE A 118 15.26 -5.73 -7.88
N HIS A 119 16.36 -5.70 -7.12
CA HIS A 119 17.71 -5.54 -7.66
C HIS A 119 18.19 -6.87 -8.26
N GLU A 120 18.96 -6.82 -9.35
CA GLU A 120 19.55 -8.01 -10.01
C GLU A 120 20.25 -8.94 -9.00
N ASP A 121 21.13 -8.36 -8.17
CA ASP A 121 21.58 -8.98 -6.91
C ASP A 121 20.48 -8.94 -5.84
N LEU A 122 19.73 -10.04 -5.72
CA LEU A 122 18.64 -10.20 -4.77
C LEU A 122 19.07 -9.96 -3.31
N LYS A 123 20.34 -10.20 -2.95
CA LYS A 123 20.85 -9.94 -1.59
C LYS A 123 20.72 -8.48 -1.21
N ARG A 124 20.87 -7.56 -2.15
CA ARG A 124 20.68 -6.12 -1.90
C ARG A 124 19.23 -5.77 -1.63
N THR A 125 18.29 -6.46 -2.28
CA THR A 125 16.86 -6.29 -2.01
C THR A 125 16.52 -6.80 -0.60
N VAL A 126 17.05 -7.97 -0.22
CA VAL A 126 16.87 -8.50 1.14
C VAL A 126 17.47 -7.57 2.19
N ASP A 127 18.70 -7.08 2.00
CA ASP A 127 19.35 -6.11 2.89
C ASP A 127 18.53 -4.82 3.03
N LEU A 128 17.96 -4.30 1.93
CA LEU A 128 17.07 -3.14 1.96
C LEU A 128 15.80 -3.44 2.77
N CYS A 129 15.16 -4.61 2.56
CA CYS A 129 13.98 -5.01 3.30
C CYS A 129 14.27 -5.16 4.80
N GLN A 130 15.38 -5.80 5.18
CA GLN A 130 15.79 -5.96 6.58
C GLN A 130 16.10 -4.62 7.24
N LYS A 131 16.72 -3.68 6.52
CA LYS A 131 16.90 -2.31 7.00
C LYS A 131 15.58 -1.59 7.21
N ALA A 132 14.63 -1.74 6.30
CA ALA A 132 13.30 -1.17 6.46
C ALA A 132 12.56 -1.79 7.66
N GLU A 133 12.61 -3.10 7.84
CA GLU A 133 12.06 -3.81 9.01
C GLU A 133 12.67 -3.31 10.32
N ALA A 134 13.98 -3.12 10.37
CA ALA A 134 14.67 -2.55 11.53
C ALA A 134 14.21 -1.13 11.89
N THR A 135 13.58 -0.40 10.96
CA THR A 135 12.95 0.91 11.27
C THR A 135 11.57 0.80 11.92
N GLY A 136 11.00 -0.41 12.03
CA GLY A 136 9.70 -0.66 12.65
C GLY A 136 8.51 -0.52 11.71
N VAL A 137 8.70 -0.71 10.39
CA VAL A 137 7.58 -0.74 9.44
C VAL A 137 6.69 -1.96 9.70
N SER A 138 5.37 -1.78 9.55
CA SER A 138 4.38 -2.82 9.87
C SER A 138 4.31 -3.95 8.83
N TRP A 139 4.55 -3.64 7.55
CA TRP A 139 4.68 -4.63 6.47
C TRP A 139 5.50 -4.03 5.32
N ILE A 140 5.91 -4.87 4.37
CA ILE A 140 6.55 -4.43 3.12
C ILE A 140 5.78 -4.97 1.92
N THR A 141 5.51 -4.12 0.94
CA THR A 141 5.00 -4.55 -0.36
C THR A 141 6.16 -4.72 -1.34
N VAL A 142 6.26 -5.89 -1.95
CA VAL A 142 7.30 -6.20 -2.95
C VAL A 142 6.67 -6.35 -4.33
N HIS A 143 7.09 -5.52 -5.28
CA HIS A 143 6.83 -5.76 -6.68
C HIS A 143 7.97 -6.58 -7.28
N GLY A 144 7.70 -7.84 -7.64
CA GLY A 144 8.72 -8.79 -8.10
C GLY A 144 9.21 -8.59 -9.55
N ARG A 145 9.33 -7.36 -10.03
CA ARG A 145 10.00 -7.04 -11.30
C ARG A 145 11.17 -6.13 -10.99
N SER A 146 12.24 -6.16 -11.79
CA SER A 146 13.30 -5.13 -11.79
C SER A 146 12.83 -3.83 -12.47
N VAL A 147 13.62 -2.75 -12.37
CA VAL A 147 13.31 -1.42 -12.94
C VAL A 147 13.13 -1.51 -14.46
N GLU A 148 13.98 -2.31 -15.09
CA GLU A 148 14.10 -2.51 -16.53
C GLU A 148 12.99 -3.41 -17.09
N GLU A 149 12.39 -4.24 -16.23
CA GLU A 149 11.49 -5.34 -16.57
C GLU A 149 10.01 -4.95 -16.64
N ARG A 150 9.69 -3.78 -17.21
CA ARG A 150 8.35 -3.19 -17.07
C ARG A 150 7.19 -4.11 -17.49
N HIS A 151 7.37 -4.91 -18.55
CA HIS A 151 6.39 -5.85 -19.09
C HIS A 151 6.83 -7.32 -19.01
N GLN A 152 7.90 -7.62 -18.27
CA GLN A 152 8.37 -8.99 -18.11
C GLN A 152 7.59 -9.71 -17.00
N PRO A 153 7.60 -11.05 -16.97
CA PRO A 153 6.99 -11.82 -15.89
C PRO A 153 7.52 -11.40 -14.51
N VAL A 154 6.68 -11.54 -13.49
CA VAL A 154 7.09 -11.33 -12.09
C VAL A 154 7.92 -12.51 -11.59
N HIS A 155 9.05 -12.20 -10.95
CA HIS A 155 9.93 -13.14 -10.24
C HIS A 155 9.33 -13.48 -8.86
N TYR A 156 8.44 -14.45 -8.82
CA TYR A 156 7.79 -14.89 -7.57
C TYR A 156 8.75 -15.61 -6.61
N ASP A 157 9.75 -16.29 -7.15
CA ASP A 157 10.89 -16.86 -6.43
C ASP A 157 11.69 -15.79 -5.65
N ALA A 158 11.90 -14.61 -6.22
CA ALA A 158 12.50 -13.48 -5.50
C ALA A 158 11.63 -13.03 -4.32
N ILE A 159 10.32 -12.93 -4.52
CA ILE A 159 9.36 -12.58 -3.44
C ILE A 159 9.38 -13.64 -2.33
N LYS A 160 9.45 -14.93 -2.69
CA LYS A 160 9.56 -16.03 -1.74
C LYS A 160 10.79 -15.89 -0.84
N ILE A 161 11.97 -15.68 -1.44
CA ILE A 161 13.23 -15.52 -0.71
C ILE A 161 13.16 -14.32 0.24
N ILE A 162 12.57 -13.20 -0.21
CA ILE A 162 12.36 -12.04 0.65
C ILE A 162 11.42 -12.40 1.80
N LYS A 163 10.29 -13.06 1.54
CA LYS A 163 9.35 -13.48 2.60
C LYS A 163 10.01 -14.39 3.65
N GLU A 164 10.84 -15.33 3.22
CA GLU A 164 11.58 -16.24 4.11
C GLU A 164 12.65 -15.52 4.96
N SER A 165 13.05 -14.31 4.56
CA SER A 165 14.10 -13.53 5.24
C SER A 165 13.57 -12.46 6.22
N MET A 166 12.24 -12.39 6.43
CA MET A 166 11.56 -11.28 7.11
C MET A 166 10.66 -11.79 8.22
N SER A 167 10.55 -11.06 9.34
CA SER A 167 9.65 -11.38 10.45
C SER A 167 8.29 -10.66 10.37
N ILE A 168 8.24 -9.54 9.63
CA ILE A 168 7.01 -8.81 9.32
C ILE A 168 6.27 -9.37 8.08
N PRO A 169 4.97 -9.05 7.91
CA PRO A 169 4.23 -9.41 6.72
C PRO A 169 4.84 -8.88 5.42
N ILE A 170 4.86 -9.73 4.38
CA ILE A 170 5.21 -9.35 3.00
C ILE A 170 3.96 -9.42 2.12
N VAL A 171 3.70 -8.34 1.40
CA VAL A 171 2.61 -8.25 0.42
C VAL A 171 3.18 -8.39 -0.99
N ALA A 172 2.72 -9.42 -1.71
CA ALA A 172 3.13 -9.63 -3.09
C ALA A 172 2.37 -8.69 -4.06
N ASN A 173 3.11 -8.03 -4.96
CA ASN A 173 2.59 -7.18 -6.02
C ASN A 173 3.13 -7.59 -7.40
N GLY A 174 2.24 -7.58 -8.40
CA GLY A 174 2.54 -7.81 -9.82
C GLY A 174 1.83 -9.05 -10.39
N ASP A 175 1.38 -8.95 -11.63
CA ASP A 175 0.75 -10.03 -12.42
C ASP A 175 -0.44 -10.79 -11.79
N ILE A 176 -1.12 -10.19 -10.80
CA ILE A 176 -2.37 -10.72 -10.24
C ILE A 176 -3.56 -10.09 -10.97
N LYS A 177 -4.26 -10.88 -11.80
CA LYS A 177 -5.43 -10.42 -12.58
C LYS A 177 -6.74 -11.05 -12.08
N THR A 178 -6.65 -12.21 -11.47
CA THR A 178 -7.79 -12.97 -10.96
C THR A 178 -7.59 -13.34 -9.49
N LEU A 179 -8.67 -13.75 -8.82
CA LEU A 179 -8.54 -14.35 -7.48
C LEU A 179 -7.66 -15.60 -7.51
N LYS A 180 -7.74 -16.37 -8.60
CA LYS A 180 -6.95 -17.60 -8.75
C LYS A 180 -5.45 -17.30 -8.85
N ASP A 181 -5.09 -16.24 -9.56
CA ASP A 181 -3.69 -15.79 -9.60
C ASP A 181 -3.21 -15.43 -8.20
N ALA A 182 -4.04 -14.73 -7.43
CA ALA A 182 -3.72 -14.37 -6.05
C ALA A 182 -3.50 -15.64 -5.19
N GLU A 183 -4.40 -16.63 -5.25
CA GLU A 183 -4.20 -17.94 -4.60
C GLU A 183 -2.88 -18.59 -5.00
N ASN A 184 -2.60 -18.68 -6.30
CA ASN A 184 -1.39 -19.29 -6.82
C ASN A 184 -0.12 -18.57 -6.35
N VAL A 185 -0.10 -17.23 -6.38
CA VAL A 185 1.04 -16.43 -5.90
C VAL A 185 1.34 -16.73 -4.44
N HIS A 186 0.33 -16.84 -3.59
CA HIS A 186 0.56 -17.20 -2.19
C HIS A 186 1.09 -18.61 -1.99
N HIS A 187 0.58 -19.59 -2.74
CA HIS A 187 1.15 -20.94 -2.69
C HIS A 187 2.62 -20.96 -3.14
N LEU A 188 3.00 -20.10 -4.10
CA LEU A 188 4.37 -20.00 -4.59
C LEU A 188 5.29 -19.24 -3.64
N THR A 189 4.82 -18.15 -3.03
CA THR A 189 5.69 -17.20 -2.30
C THR A 189 5.55 -17.23 -0.79
N GLY A 190 4.44 -17.76 -0.25
CA GLY A 190 4.12 -17.66 1.18
C GLY A 190 3.77 -16.26 1.68
N ALA A 191 3.56 -15.28 0.78
CA ALA A 191 3.24 -13.90 1.16
C ALA A 191 1.92 -13.78 1.95
N ASP A 192 1.92 -12.97 3.00
CA ASP A 192 0.82 -12.82 3.98
C ASP A 192 -0.35 -11.99 3.44
N GLY A 193 -0.09 -11.12 2.47
CA GLY A 193 -1.08 -10.27 1.81
C GLY A 193 -0.96 -10.28 0.31
N LYS A 194 -2.07 -9.96 -0.38
CA LYS A 194 -2.12 -9.98 -1.86
C LYS A 194 -2.74 -8.71 -2.40
N ILE A 195 -2.10 -8.13 -3.40
CA ILE A 195 -2.71 -7.02 -4.13
C ILE A 195 -3.56 -7.59 -5.24
N LYS A 196 -4.88 -7.64 -4.99
CA LYS A 196 -5.87 -8.26 -5.90
C LYS A 196 -6.40 -7.31 -6.98
N TYR A 197 -6.05 -6.02 -6.96
CA TYR A 197 -6.50 -5.11 -8.02
C TYR A 197 -5.33 -4.35 -8.62
N THR A 198 -4.64 -5.04 -9.51
CA THR A 198 -3.89 -4.40 -10.61
C THR A 198 -4.77 -4.45 -11.86
N LEU A 199 -5.98 -3.87 -11.80
CA LEU A 199 -6.66 -3.47 -13.03
C LEU A 199 -5.89 -2.24 -13.51
N PHE A 200 -5.04 -2.46 -14.51
CA PHE A 200 -4.18 -1.46 -15.15
C PHE A 200 -2.90 -1.08 -14.39
N SER A 201 -2.03 -2.07 -14.12
CA SER A 201 -0.59 -1.78 -14.30
C SER A 201 -0.42 -1.45 -15.77
N LYS A 202 0.17 -0.29 -16.05
CA LYS A 202 0.59 0.14 -17.38
C LYS A 202 1.25 -1.00 -18.16
#